data_AF-A0A2D7LIB4-F1
#
_entry.id   AF-A0A2D7LIB4-F1
#
_cell.length_a   1.000
_cell.length_b   1.000
_cell.length_c   1.000
_cell.angle_alpha   90.00
_cell.angle_beta   90.00
_cell.angle_gamma   90.00
#
_symmetry.space_group_name_H-M   'P 1'
#
loop_
_entity.id
_entity.type
_entity.pdbx_description
1 polymer ?
#
loop_
_entity_poly.entity_id
_entity_poly.type
_entity_poly.pdbx_seq_one_letter_code
_entity_poly.pdbx_strand_id
1 'polypeptide(L)'
;MAPNIFFKNKGPHNISNILKNIDFESFSNLKVNTKIQDVKNLNEANKNDLTFLHSSRYKDVAITTKASSCVTTKNLSKFLPLSCNKIIVKNVLFVTSIILKMFYPKADLDYPDLDLKNSSKLKSKYKNIKFGNNVLLGKNIKIGPGTIIGSNTIIESNVLIGKNCVIGSFVSIKNSVIKDNVHIQDGTKLGLKGFGFIPSNNGNLKTPHIGKVIIDSGVEIGSTCTIDRGSLSDTTIGENTFLDNQVHIAHNVKIGKNCMIAGQVGFAGSSILGDRVIIGGQAGISGHLKIGSNVSIGGGSGVIKDIPNNSKVMGYPATDFKKFLKNWKNND
;
A
#
# COMPACT_ATOMS: atom_id res chain seq x y z
N MET A 1 0.96 -15.72 3.93
CA MET A 1 1.32 -14.35 4.35
C MET A 1 1.56 -14.34 5.84
N ALA A 2 2.60 -13.66 6.31
CA ALA A 2 2.78 -13.43 7.73
C ALA A 2 1.59 -12.61 8.28
N PRO A 3 1.11 -12.89 9.50
CA PRO A 3 0.04 -12.12 10.13
C PRO A 3 0.41 -10.63 10.19
N ASN A 4 -0.60 -9.75 10.15
CA ASN A 4 -0.40 -8.31 10.26
C ASN A 4 0.10 -7.97 11.67
N ILE A 5 1.40 -7.69 11.80
CA ILE A 5 2.04 -7.38 13.09
C ILE A 5 1.89 -5.91 13.51
N PHE A 6 1.36 -5.06 12.63
CA PHE A 6 1.29 -3.61 12.87
C PHE A 6 -0.04 -3.15 13.43
N PHE A 7 -1.14 -3.81 13.04
CA PHE A 7 -2.48 -3.49 13.51
C PHE A 7 -3.10 -4.67 14.24
N LYS A 8 -3.51 -4.44 15.48
CA LYS A 8 -4.21 -5.45 16.27
C LYS A 8 -5.63 -5.63 15.74
N ASN A 9 -5.89 -6.79 15.17
CA ASN A 9 -7.23 -7.24 14.78
C ASN A 9 -8.12 -7.38 16.04
N LYS A 10 -9.36 -6.87 15.98
CA LYS A 10 -10.39 -6.91 17.04
C LYS A 10 -11.47 -7.97 16.84
N GLY A 11 -11.38 -8.75 15.77
CA GLY A 11 -12.19 -9.94 15.55
C GLY A 11 -11.84 -11.10 16.52
N PRO A 12 -12.57 -12.23 16.44
CA PRO A 12 -13.67 -12.45 15.51
C PRO A 12 -14.93 -11.64 15.86
N HIS A 13 -15.70 -11.28 14.84
CA HIS A 13 -17.03 -10.68 14.98
C HIS A 13 -18.10 -11.63 14.40
N ASN A 14 -19.26 -11.72 15.05
CA ASN A 14 -20.41 -12.38 14.45
C ASN A 14 -20.89 -11.59 13.23
N ILE A 15 -21.24 -12.28 12.15
CA ILE A 15 -21.73 -11.63 10.93
C ILE A 15 -22.97 -10.77 11.19
N SER A 16 -23.83 -11.17 12.13
CA SER A 16 -24.99 -10.38 12.56
C SER A 16 -24.60 -9.03 13.16
N ASN A 17 -23.51 -8.96 13.93
CA ASN A 17 -23.02 -7.71 14.49
C ASN A 17 -22.41 -6.81 13.40
N ILE A 18 -21.75 -7.41 12.41
CA ILE A 18 -21.23 -6.68 11.24
C ILE A 18 -22.39 -6.06 10.47
N LEU A 19 -23.42 -6.85 10.14
CA LEU A 19 -24.57 -6.39 9.36
C LEU A 19 -25.39 -5.30 10.09
N LYS A 20 -25.56 -5.42 11.41
CA LYS A 20 -26.17 -4.35 12.23
C LYS A 20 -25.39 -3.05 12.18
N ASN A 21 -24.05 -3.11 12.17
CA ASN A 21 -23.21 -1.91 12.15
C ASN A 21 -23.25 -1.16 10.82
N ILE A 22 -23.59 -1.84 9.72
CA ILE A 22 -23.69 -1.27 8.38
C ILE A 22 -25.15 -0.97 7.97
N ASP A 23 -26.08 -0.99 8.95
CA ASP A 23 -27.52 -0.74 8.78
C ASP A 23 -28.16 -1.59 7.67
N PHE A 24 -27.80 -2.88 7.63
CA PHE A 24 -28.23 -3.79 6.57
C PHE A 24 -29.38 -4.68 7.04
N GLU A 25 -30.58 -4.43 6.50
CA GLU A 25 -31.83 -5.08 6.93
C GLU A 25 -32.08 -6.47 6.30
N SER A 26 -31.39 -6.84 5.21
CA SER A 26 -31.69 -8.08 4.48
C SER A 26 -30.80 -9.25 4.91
N PHE A 27 -31.37 -10.22 5.63
CA PHE A 27 -30.65 -11.37 6.19
C PHE A 27 -30.91 -12.70 5.47
N SER A 28 -31.65 -12.71 4.36
CA SER A 28 -32.47 -13.88 3.97
C SER A 28 -31.73 -15.21 3.79
N ASN A 29 -30.39 -15.23 3.64
CA ASN A 29 -29.60 -16.46 3.47
C ASN A 29 -28.37 -16.61 4.40
N LEU A 30 -28.14 -15.72 5.37
CA LEU A 30 -26.92 -15.75 6.20
C LEU A 30 -27.13 -16.46 7.54
N LYS A 31 -26.32 -17.49 7.84
CA LYS A 31 -26.27 -18.11 9.18
C LYS A 31 -25.77 -17.07 10.19
N VAL A 32 -26.69 -16.55 10.99
CA VAL A 32 -26.54 -15.43 11.94
C VAL A 32 -25.36 -15.61 12.93
N ASN A 33 -24.95 -16.86 13.20
CA ASN A 33 -23.87 -17.22 14.12
C ASN A 33 -22.50 -17.44 13.45
N THR A 34 -22.36 -17.11 12.16
CA THR A 34 -21.06 -17.23 11.47
C THR A 34 -20.06 -16.22 12.04
N LYS A 35 -18.90 -16.71 12.51
CA LYS A 35 -17.81 -15.88 13.02
C LYS A 35 -16.86 -15.51 11.89
N ILE A 36 -16.69 -14.21 11.68
CA ILE A 36 -15.71 -13.64 10.75
C ILE A 36 -14.46 -13.26 11.53
N GLN A 37 -13.32 -13.85 11.15
CA GLN A 37 -12.02 -13.67 11.81
C GLN A 37 -11.30 -12.40 11.35
N ASP A 38 -11.38 -12.09 10.06
CA ASP A 38 -10.68 -10.96 9.46
C ASP A 38 -11.35 -10.48 8.16
N VAL A 39 -10.87 -9.36 7.64
CA VAL A 39 -11.17 -8.85 6.31
C VAL A 39 -9.93 -9.04 5.42
N LYS A 40 -10.07 -9.68 4.27
CA LYS A 40 -8.97 -10.02 3.36
C LYS A 40 -9.28 -9.73 1.90
N ASN A 41 -8.22 -9.59 1.07
CA ASN A 41 -8.35 -9.48 -0.38
C ASN A 41 -8.95 -10.78 -0.96
N LEU A 42 -9.58 -10.68 -2.14
CA LEU A 42 -10.29 -11.80 -2.78
C LEU A 42 -9.45 -13.09 -2.90
N ASN A 43 -8.15 -12.94 -3.23
CA ASN A 43 -7.18 -14.01 -3.40
C ASN A 43 -6.59 -14.57 -2.10
N GLU A 44 -6.70 -13.84 -0.98
CA GLU A 44 -6.08 -14.20 0.31
C GLU A 44 -7.11 -14.69 1.33
N ALA A 45 -8.38 -14.34 1.13
CA ALA A 45 -9.47 -14.69 2.03
C ALA A 45 -9.72 -16.21 2.06
N ASN A 46 -9.91 -16.75 3.26
CA ASN A 46 -10.31 -18.13 3.50
C ASN A 46 -11.73 -18.23 4.08
N LYS A 47 -12.17 -19.46 4.40
CA LYS A 47 -13.53 -19.78 4.85
C LYS A 47 -13.97 -19.11 6.17
N ASN A 48 -13.06 -18.41 6.85
CA ASN A 48 -13.35 -17.67 8.08
C ASN A 48 -13.30 -16.15 7.88
N ASP A 49 -12.99 -15.67 6.68
CA ASP A 49 -12.79 -14.25 6.38
C ASP A 49 -13.97 -13.66 5.62
N LEU A 50 -14.06 -12.33 5.67
CA LEU A 50 -14.89 -11.51 4.81
C LEU A 50 -14.01 -10.86 3.74
N THR A 51 -14.53 -10.72 2.52
CA THR A 51 -13.88 -10.00 1.42
C THR A 51 -14.83 -9.01 0.75
N PHE A 52 -14.40 -8.35 -0.33
CA PHE A 52 -15.22 -7.41 -1.08
C PHE A 52 -14.92 -7.44 -2.57
N LEU A 53 -15.93 -7.16 -3.40
CA LEU A 53 -15.83 -7.05 -4.86
C LEU A 53 -16.53 -5.77 -5.30
N HIS A 54 -15.73 -4.75 -5.65
CA HIS A 54 -16.22 -3.42 -6.03
C HIS A 54 -16.10 -3.10 -7.53
N SER A 55 -15.37 -3.93 -8.30
CA SER A 55 -15.11 -3.70 -9.73
C SER A 55 -15.03 -5.02 -10.50
N SER A 56 -15.56 -5.01 -11.72
CA SER A 56 -15.51 -6.15 -12.66
C SER A 56 -14.08 -6.51 -13.09
N ARG A 57 -13.11 -5.60 -12.92
CA ARG A 57 -11.68 -5.87 -13.15
C ARG A 57 -11.16 -7.05 -12.34
N TYR A 58 -11.79 -7.36 -11.20
CA TYR A 58 -11.37 -8.43 -10.30
C TYR A 58 -12.22 -9.71 -10.46
N LYS A 59 -13.02 -9.83 -11.52
CA LYS A 59 -13.93 -10.97 -11.74
C LYS A 59 -13.21 -12.32 -11.69
N ASP A 60 -12.04 -12.43 -12.32
CA ASP A 60 -11.33 -13.72 -12.45
C ASP A 60 -10.81 -14.19 -11.09
N VAL A 61 -10.34 -13.25 -10.26
CA VAL A 61 -9.93 -13.53 -8.88
C VAL A 61 -11.14 -13.84 -8.01
N ALA A 62 -12.25 -13.11 -8.19
CA ALA A 62 -13.47 -13.28 -7.41
C ALA A 62 -14.08 -14.68 -7.55
N ILE A 63 -14.03 -15.27 -8.75
CA ILE A 63 -14.54 -16.64 -9.01
C ILE A 63 -13.83 -17.67 -8.12
N THR A 64 -12.56 -17.44 -7.81
CA THR A 64 -11.71 -18.38 -7.05
C THR A 64 -11.63 -18.09 -5.55
N THR A 65 -12.36 -17.08 -5.05
CA THR A 65 -12.26 -16.70 -3.64
C THR A 65 -12.74 -17.80 -2.71
N LYS A 66 -12.04 -17.98 -1.58
CA LYS A 66 -12.41 -18.92 -0.53
C LYS A 66 -13.08 -18.23 0.66
N ALA A 67 -13.41 -16.94 0.54
CA ALA A 67 -14.06 -16.15 1.58
C ALA A 67 -15.42 -16.74 1.98
N SER A 68 -15.75 -16.67 3.27
CA SER A 68 -17.08 -17.04 3.76
C SER A 68 -18.18 -16.13 3.23
N SER A 69 -17.86 -14.84 3.10
CA SER A 69 -18.80 -13.78 2.74
C SER A 69 -18.08 -12.69 1.94
N CYS A 70 -18.79 -12.06 1.01
CA CYS A 70 -18.27 -10.98 0.19
C CYS A 70 -19.26 -9.81 0.13
N VAL A 71 -18.77 -8.60 0.43
CA VAL A 71 -19.50 -7.35 0.21
C VAL A 71 -19.40 -6.96 -1.26
N THR A 72 -20.53 -6.83 -1.94
CA THR A 72 -20.54 -6.55 -3.39
C THR A 72 -21.83 -5.85 -3.82
N THR A 73 -21.95 -5.51 -5.10
CA THR A 73 -23.19 -5.02 -5.70
C THR A 73 -23.96 -6.15 -6.36
N LYS A 74 -25.26 -5.94 -6.63
CA LYS A 74 -26.12 -6.93 -7.31
C LYS A 74 -25.51 -7.38 -8.63
N ASN A 75 -24.98 -6.44 -9.43
CA ASN A 75 -24.42 -6.70 -10.77
C ASN A 75 -23.11 -7.52 -10.73
N LEU A 76 -22.29 -7.35 -9.69
CA LEU A 76 -21.01 -8.03 -9.55
C LEU A 76 -21.16 -9.40 -8.84
N SER A 77 -22.25 -9.60 -8.10
CA SER A 77 -22.51 -10.81 -7.32
C SER A 77 -22.54 -12.12 -8.12
N LYS A 78 -22.72 -12.04 -9.44
CA LYS A 78 -22.68 -13.19 -10.36
C LYS A 78 -21.27 -13.79 -10.53
N PHE A 79 -20.22 -13.03 -10.25
CA PHE A 79 -18.84 -13.52 -10.34
C PHE A 79 -18.38 -14.28 -9.09
N LEU A 80 -19.17 -14.26 -8.01
CA LEU A 80 -18.82 -14.92 -6.76
C LEU A 80 -19.31 -16.37 -6.74
N PRO A 81 -18.49 -17.30 -6.19
CA PRO A 81 -18.86 -18.70 -6.08
C PRO A 81 -20.07 -18.90 -5.15
N LEU A 82 -20.82 -19.99 -5.37
CA LEU A 82 -21.99 -20.33 -4.55
C LEU A 82 -21.65 -20.53 -3.07
N SER A 83 -20.42 -20.95 -2.77
CA SER A 83 -19.91 -21.11 -1.41
C SER A 83 -19.69 -19.80 -0.66
N CYS A 84 -19.70 -18.65 -1.35
CA CYS A 84 -19.46 -17.34 -0.76
C CYS A 84 -20.79 -16.60 -0.58
N ASN A 85 -21.13 -16.27 0.67
CA ASN A 85 -22.34 -15.52 0.95
C ASN A 85 -22.23 -14.08 0.44
N LYS A 86 -23.29 -13.58 -0.18
CA LYS A 86 -23.29 -12.29 -0.90
C LYS A 86 -23.96 -11.22 -0.05
N ILE A 87 -23.19 -10.23 0.41
CA ILE A 87 -23.71 -9.05 1.13
C ILE A 87 -23.89 -7.94 0.09
N ILE A 88 -25.12 -7.76 -0.39
CA ILE A 88 -25.43 -6.89 -1.53
C ILE A 88 -25.67 -5.45 -1.08
N VAL A 89 -24.76 -4.54 -1.39
CA VAL A 89 -24.83 -3.13 -0.96
C VAL A 89 -24.79 -2.17 -2.15
N LYS A 90 -25.22 -0.92 -1.93
CA LYS A 90 -25.14 0.15 -2.94
C LYS A 90 -23.71 0.66 -3.13
N ASN A 91 -22.96 0.84 -2.03
CA ASN A 91 -21.58 1.33 -2.05
C ASN A 91 -20.65 0.35 -1.33
N VAL A 92 -19.95 -0.47 -2.12
CA VAL A 92 -19.07 -1.53 -1.61
C VAL A 92 -17.92 -0.96 -0.80
N LEU A 93 -17.27 0.11 -1.29
CA LEU A 93 -16.11 0.68 -0.62
C LEU A 93 -16.52 1.31 0.72
N PHE A 94 -17.65 2.02 0.77
CA PHE A 94 -18.15 2.65 1.99
C PHE A 94 -18.40 1.63 3.10
N VAL A 95 -19.15 0.58 2.77
CA VAL A 95 -19.45 -0.50 3.70
C VAL A 95 -18.17 -1.24 4.11
N THR A 96 -17.27 -1.51 3.17
CA THR A 96 -15.99 -2.17 3.47
C THR A 96 -15.15 -1.33 4.44
N SER A 97 -15.12 0.00 4.30
CA SER A 97 -14.39 0.89 5.21
C SER A 97 -14.97 0.89 6.62
N ILE A 98 -16.30 0.85 6.76
CA ILE A 98 -16.96 0.69 8.07
C ILE A 98 -16.55 -0.62 8.72
N ILE A 99 -16.65 -1.74 7.99
CA ILE A 99 -16.29 -3.07 8.49
C ILE A 99 -14.81 -3.09 8.87
N LEU A 100 -13.91 -2.60 8.02
CA LEU A 100 -12.49 -2.54 8.32
C LEU A 100 -12.21 -1.74 9.59
N LYS A 101 -12.94 -0.64 9.84
CA LYS A 101 -12.78 0.18 11.05
C LYS A 101 -13.21 -0.59 12.30
N MET A 102 -14.19 -1.49 12.21
CA MET A 102 -14.55 -2.40 13.32
C MET A 102 -13.39 -3.34 13.67
N PHE A 103 -12.78 -3.98 12.67
CA PHE A 103 -11.68 -4.92 12.88
C PHE A 103 -10.37 -4.21 13.26
N TYR A 104 -10.14 -3.00 12.75
CA TYR A 104 -8.89 -2.25 12.87
C TYR A 104 -9.15 -0.76 13.21
N PRO A 105 -9.61 -0.44 14.43
CA PRO A 105 -10.06 0.89 14.80
C PRO A 105 -8.96 1.96 14.82
N LYS A 106 -7.68 1.58 14.77
CA LYS A 106 -6.53 2.50 14.78
C LYS A 106 -5.80 2.61 13.43
N ALA A 107 -6.36 2.05 12.36
CA ALA A 107 -5.70 1.98 11.05
C ALA A 107 -6.14 3.08 10.05
N ASP A 108 -7.08 3.93 10.44
CA ASP A 108 -7.61 5.05 9.64
C ASP A 108 -6.84 6.36 9.80
N LEU A 109 -5.87 6.40 10.71
CA LEU A 109 -4.95 7.49 10.94
C LEU A 109 -3.53 6.96 11.18
N ASP A 110 -2.55 7.86 11.07
CA ASP A 110 -1.20 7.64 11.56
C ASP A 110 -1.07 8.23 12.96
N TYR A 111 -1.41 7.41 13.95
CA TYR A 111 -1.17 7.76 15.34
C TYR A 111 0.35 7.75 15.63
N PRO A 112 0.86 8.72 16.40
CA PRO A 112 2.25 8.68 16.88
C PRO A 112 2.51 7.45 17.75
N ASP A 113 3.70 6.85 17.60
CA ASP A 113 4.17 5.82 18.53
C ASP A 113 4.59 6.48 19.85
N LEU A 114 3.82 6.24 20.92
CA LEU A 114 4.09 6.79 22.25
C LEU A 114 5.10 5.95 23.06
N ASP A 115 5.53 4.80 22.52
CA ASP A 115 6.44 3.87 23.19
C ASP A 115 7.92 4.07 22.78
N LEU A 116 8.21 5.13 22.02
CA LEU A 116 9.56 5.43 21.52
C LEU A 116 10.57 5.61 22.65
N LYS A 117 11.73 4.98 22.50
CA LYS A 117 12.89 5.13 23.40
C LYS A 117 14.14 5.46 22.59
N ASN A 118 14.99 6.31 23.17
CA ASN A 118 16.28 6.63 22.56
C ASN A 118 17.17 5.39 22.46
N SER A 119 17.84 5.19 21.32
CA SER A 119 18.70 4.03 21.04
C SER A 119 19.83 3.88 22.06
N SER A 120 20.30 4.98 22.65
CA SER A 120 21.31 4.98 23.73
C SER A 120 20.89 4.15 24.95
N LYS A 121 19.58 4.08 25.25
CA LYS A 121 19.01 3.28 26.35
C LYS A 121 18.85 1.79 26.00
N LEU A 122 19.07 1.41 24.74
CA LEU A 122 18.83 0.06 24.20
C LEU A 122 20.11 -0.59 23.64
N LYS A 123 21.30 -0.02 23.92
CA LYS A 123 22.60 -0.50 23.41
C LYS A 123 22.85 -1.98 23.66
N SER A 124 22.44 -2.52 24.81
CA SER A 124 22.63 -3.94 25.16
C SER A 124 21.87 -4.90 24.22
N LYS A 125 20.74 -4.46 23.67
CA LYS A 125 19.90 -5.25 22.75
C LYS A 125 20.39 -5.19 21.30
N TYR A 126 21.05 -4.10 20.91
CA TYR A 126 21.43 -3.82 19.53
C TYR A 126 22.95 -3.62 19.37
N LYS A 127 23.75 -4.52 19.95
CA LYS A 127 25.23 -4.42 19.99
C LYS A 127 25.89 -4.35 18.60
N ASN A 128 25.27 -4.97 17.60
CA ASN A 128 25.80 -5.07 16.23
C ASN A 128 25.25 -3.99 15.29
N ILE A 129 24.55 -2.99 15.83
CA ILE A 129 23.90 -1.92 15.07
C ILE A 129 24.61 -0.60 15.41
N LYS A 130 24.94 0.17 14.38
CA LYS A 130 25.50 1.52 14.58
C LYS A 130 24.36 2.54 14.50
N PHE A 131 24.26 3.38 15.52
CA PHE A 131 23.28 4.46 15.57
C PHE A 131 23.99 5.81 15.59
N GLY A 132 23.44 6.77 14.86
CA GLY A 132 23.71 8.19 15.03
C GLY A 132 23.08 8.74 16.31
N ASN A 133 23.08 10.06 16.43
CA ASN A 133 22.56 10.75 17.60
C ASN A 133 21.04 10.83 17.55
N ASN A 134 20.38 10.78 18.72
CA ASN A 134 18.94 10.99 18.85
C ASN A 134 18.07 10.05 17.97
N VAL A 135 18.46 8.78 17.83
CA VAL A 135 17.62 7.77 17.16
C VAL A 135 16.55 7.27 18.13
N LEU A 136 15.30 7.23 17.70
CA LEU A 136 14.15 6.76 18.48
C LEU A 136 13.62 5.43 17.95
N LEU A 137 13.43 4.47 18.86
CA LEU A 137 13.03 3.10 18.55
C LEU A 137 11.77 2.72 19.35
N GLY A 138 10.77 2.20 18.66
CA GLY A 138 9.58 1.57 19.23
C GLY A 138 9.79 0.14 19.75
N LYS A 139 8.70 -0.53 20.13
CA LYS A 139 8.69 -1.91 20.65
C LYS A 139 8.82 -2.95 19.55
N ASN A 140 9.34 -4.12 19.90
CA ASN A 140 9.39 -5.30 19.02
C ASN A 140 10.07 -5.11 17.65
N ILE A 141 10.88 -4.06 17.50
CA ILE A 141 11.68 -3.82 16.30
C ILE A 141 12.73 -4.93 16.17
N LYS A 142 13.00 -5.34 14.94
CA LYS A 142 14.12 -6.21 14.59
C LYS A 142 15.01 -5.50 13.57
N ILE A 143 16.31 -5.50 13.83
CA ILE A 143 17.33 -4.89 12.95
C ILE A 143 18.42 -5.93 12.77
N GLY A 144 18.75 -6.27 11.52
CA GLY A 144 19.80 -7.22 11.19
C GLY A 144 21.20 -6.63 11.43
N PRO A 145 22.21 -7.49 11.71
CA PRO A 145 23.59 -7.05 11.90
C PRO A 145 24.16 -6.28 10.70
N GLY A 146 25.13 -5.40 10.98
CA GLY A 146 25.79 -4.59 9.95
C GLY A 146 25.01 -3.34 9.54
N THR A 147 23.76 -3.19 10.00
CA THR A 147 22.92 -2.04 9.69
C THR A 147 23.37 -0.78 10.44
N ILE A 148 23.34 0.35 9.73
CA ILE A 148 23.68 1.69 10.22
C ILE A 148 22.44 2.57 10.13
N ILE A 149 22.15 3.34 11.18
CA ILE A 149 21.00 4.25 11.26
C ILE A 149 21.48 5.65 11.62
N GLY A 150 21.17 6.62 10.76
CA GLY A 150 21.55 8.03 10.87
C GLY A 150 20.83 8.77 11.99
N SER A 151 21.24 10.01 12.23
CA SER A 151 20.79 10.79 13.38
C SER A 151 19.32 11.25 13.23
N ASN A 152 18.63 11.44 14.34
CA ASN A 152 17.23 11.90 14.39
C ASN A 152 16.23 10.99 13.65
N THR A 153 16.62 9.76 13.33
CA THR A 153 15.75 8.78 12.67
C THR A 153 14.80 8.13 13.67
N ILE A 154 13.56 7.93 13.26
CA ILE A 154 12.49 7.30 14.04
C ILE A 154 12.10 6.00 13.39
N ILE A 155 12.17 4.90 14.14
CA ILE A 155 11.71 3.59 13.74
C ILE A 155 10.61 3.18 14.71
N GLU A 156 9.38 3.05 14.21
CA GLU A 156 8.21 2.71 15.04
C GLU A 156 8.10 1.21 15.32
N SER A 157 7.22 0.90 16.26
CA SER A 157 7.00 -0.45 16.76
C SER A 157 6.71 -1.48 15.65
N ASN A 158 7.28 -2.67 15.83
CA ASN A 158 7.16 -3.84 14.95
C ASN A 158 7.81 -3.71 13.56
N VAL A 159 8.48 -2.59 13.25
CA VAL A 159 9.26 -2.47 12.00
C VAL A 159 10.38 -3.52 11.98
N LEU A 160 10.57 -4.12 10.79
CA LEU A 160 11.60 -5.13 10.55
C LEU A 160 12.58 -4.58 9.53
N ILE A 161 13.87 -4.59 9.87
CA ILE A 161 14.97 -4.16 9.00
C ILE A 161 15.98 -5.31 8.90
N GLY A 162 16.40 -5.61 7.68
CA GLY A 162 17.39 -6.62 7.36
C GLY A 162 18.82 -6.26 7.79
N LYS A 163 19.76 -6.99 7.22
CA LYS A 163 21.21 -6.87 7.43
C LYS A 163 21.82 -5.85 6.49
N ASN A 164 22.94 -5.27 6.91
CA ASN A 164 23.77 -4.39 6.07
C ASN A 164 22.99 -3.23 5.41
N CYS A 165 21.94 -2.74 6.06
CA CYS A 165 21.20 -1.59 5.56
C CYS A 165 21.88 -0.30 5.99
N VAL A 166 21.72 0.75 5.19
CA VAL A 166 22.12 2.11 5.55
C VAL A 166 20.87 2.98 5.53
N ILE A 167 20.47 3.45 6.70
CA ILE A 167 19.32 4.33 6.88
C ILE A 167 19.85 5.72 7.23
N GLY A 168 19.50 6.72 6.44
CA GLY A 168 19.93 8.10 6.60
C GLY A 168 19.40 8.78 7.86
N SER A 169 19.69 10.07 7.99
CA SER A 169 19.21 10.93 9.06
C SER A 169 17.79 11.43 8.78
N PHE A 170 17.04 11.76 9.83
CA PHE A 170 15.67 12.28 9.72
C PHE A 170 14.68 11.37 8.97
N VAL A 171 14.99 10.07 8.89
CA VAL A 171 14.09 9.08 8.28
C VAL A 171 13.00 8.70 9.27
N SER A 172 11.76 8.53 8.80
CA SER A 172 10.66 8.01 9.60
C SER A 172 10.14 6.71 9.00
N ILE A 173 10.22 5.62 9.76
CA ILE A 173 9.81 4.28 9.31
C ILE A 173 8.73 3.75 10.24
N LYS A 174 7.57 3.45 9.67
CA LYS A 174 6.48 2.73 10.33
C LYS A 174 5.90 1.70 9.38
N ASN A 175 5.13 0.74 9.90
CA ASN A 175 4.38 -0.23 9.08
C ASN A 175 5.18 -0.86 7.92
N SER A 176 6.47 -1.15 8.14
CA SER A 176 7.41 -1.49 7.06
C SER A 176 8.23 -2.73 7.37
N VAL A 177 8.50 -3.50 6.31
CA VAL A 177 9.43 -4.62 6.29
C VAL A 177 10.49 -4.33 5.24
N ILE A 178 11.71 -4.10 5.68
CA ILE A 178 12.87 -3.77 4.86
C ILE A 178 13.81 -4.98 4.87
N LYS A 179 14.19 -5.46 3.69
CA LYS A 179 15.10 -6.60 3.52
C LYS A 179 16.57 -6.18 3.63
N ASP A 180 17.48 -7.01 3.14
CA ASP A 180 18.92 -6.85 3.34
C ASP A 180 19.53 -5.91 2.29
N ASN A 181 20.65 -5.27 2.63
CA ASN A 181 21.42 -4.40 1.72
C ASN A 181 20.59 -3.25 1.13
N VAL A 182 19.67 -2.67 1.91
CA VAL A 182 18.84 -1.53 1.49
C VAL A 182 19.48 -0.22 1.91
N HIS A 183 19.51 0.77 1.01
CA HIS A 183 19.98 2.12 1.29
C HIS A 183 18.82 3.13 1.22
N ILE A 184 18.65 3.93 2.27
CA ILE A 184 17.62 4.97 2.35
C ILE A 184 18.30 6.27 2.73
N GLN A 185 18.18 7.29 1.90
CA GLN A 185 18.74 8.61 2.18
C GLN A 185 17.84 9.47 3.08
N ASP A 186 18.37 10.62 3.46
CA ASP A 186 17.85 11.48 4.51
C ASP A 186 16.42 11.99 4.24
N GLY A 187 15.65 12.15 5.32
CA GLY A 187 14.31 12.76 5.28
C GLY A 187 13.19 11.90 4.68
N THR A 188 13.50 10.68 4.20
CA THR A 188 12.52 9.76 3.61
C THR A 188 11.51 9.23 4.65
N LYS A 189 10.26 9.05 4.22
CA LYS A 189 9.17 8.54 5.04
C LYS A 189 8.59 7.26 4.46
N LEU A 190 8.51 6.21 5.28
CA LEU A 190 8.01 4.89 4.88
C LEU A 190 6.83 4.44 5.74
N GLY A 191 5.81 3.91 5.07
CA GLY A 191 4.66 3.23 5.66
C GLY A 191 3.63 4.15 6.28
N LEU A 192 3.60 5.41 5.85
CA LEU A 192 2.52 6.35 6.17
C LEU A 192 1.19 5.83 5.64
N LYS A 193 0.09 6.23 6.27
CA LYS A 193 -1.25 6.02 5.75
C LYS A 193 -1.40 6.82 4.45
N GLY A 194 -1.66 6.10 3.36
CA GLY A 194 -1.97 6.74 2.09
C GLY A 194 -3.32 7.46 2.03
N PHE A 195 -3.52 8.12 0.90
CA PHE A 195 -4.69 8.93 0.59
C PHE A 195 -5.94 8.08 0.28
N GLY A 196 -6.56 7.54 1.33
CA GLY A 196 -7.80 6.76 1.24
C GLY A 196 -8.95 7.35 2.04
N PHE A 197 -9.97 7.86 1.35
CA PHE A 197 -11.25 8.25 1.93
C PHE A 197 -12.40 8.08 0.93
N ILE A 198 -13.62 8.16 1.45
CA ILE A 198 -14.86 8.04 0.67
C ILE A 198 -15.65 9.31 0.88
N PRO A 199 -15.92 10.08 -0.19
CA PRO A 199 -16.76 11.27 -0.10
C PRO A 199 -18.15 10.94 0.43
N SER A 200 -18.66 11.78 1.34
CA SER A 200 -20.00 11.70 1.89
C SER A 200 -20.49 13.09 2.27
N ASN A 201 -21.81 13.29 2.25
CA ASN A 201 -22.44 14.57 2.57
C ASN A 201 -22.14 15.04 4.00
N ASN A 202 -21.83 14.12 4.91
CA ASN A 202 -21.53 14.40 6.32
C ASN A 202 -20.02 14.49 6.60
N GLY A 203 -19.21 14.61 5.55
CA GLY A 203 -17.75 14.62 5.61
C GLY A 203 -17.11 13.31 5.14
N ASN A 204 -15.87 13.41 4.68
CA ASN A 204 -15.16 12.28 4.07
C ASN A 204 -14.87 11.17 5.10
N LEU A 205 -15.33 9.95 4.81
CA LEU A 205 -15.03 8.78 5.63
C LEU A 205 -13.61 8.29 5.34
N LYS A 206 -12.73 8.29 6.35
CA LYS A 206 -11.35 7.78 6.22
C LYS A 206 -11.38 6.26 6.09
N THR A 207 -10.66 5.74 5.09
CA THR A 207 -10.52 4.30 4.90
C THR A 207 -9.36 3.78 5.75
N PRO A 208 -9.55 2.74 6.57
CA PRO A 208 -8.45 2.10 7.28
C PRO A 208 -7.43 1.47 6.32
N HIS A 209 -6.14 1.80 6.50
CA HIS A 209 -5.03 1.19 5.77
C HIS A 209 -4.27 0.27 6.73
N ILE A 210 -4.43 -1.03 6.53
CA ILE A 210 -3.83 -2.08 7.35
C ILE A 210 -2.67 -2.79 6.65
N GLY A 211 -2.45 -2.54 5.36
CA GLY A 211 -1.28 -3.04 4.64
C GLY A 211 0.02 -2.46 5.20
N LYS A 212 1.13 -2.85 4.59
CA LYS A 212 2.48 -2.41 4.94
C LYS A 212 3.25 -2.00 3.70
N VAL A 213 4.45 -1.46 3.91
CA VAL A 213 5.46 -1.32 2.86
C VAL A 213 6.43 -2.50 2.96
N ILE A 214 6.76 -3.09 1.82
CA ILE A 214 7.79 -4.11 1.70
C ILE A 214 8.86 -3.58 0.74
N ILE A 215 10.08 -3.41 1.26
CA ILE A 215 11.24 -3.01 0.48
C ILE A 215 12.15 -4.24 0.35
N ASP A 216 12.35 -4.72 -0.87
CA ASP A 216 13.18 -5.90 -1.12
C ASP A 216 14.68 -5.57 -1.13
N SER A 217 15.50 -6.61 -1.25
CA SER A 217 16.95 -6.50 -1.06
C SER A 217 17.62 -5.68 -2.16
N GLY A 218 18.66 -4.93 -1.81
CA GLY A 218 19.43 -4.12 -2.78
C GLY A 218 18.72 -2.86 -3.29
N VAL A 219 17.56 -2.51 -2.72
CA VAL A 219 16.84 -1.28 -3.10
C VAL A 219 17.56 -0.05 -2.56
N GLU A 220 17.64 0.99 -3.39
CA GLU A 220 18.10 2.33 -3.00
C GLU A 220 16.98 3.36 -3.12
N ILE A 221 16.79 4.15 -2.07
CA ILE A 221 15.75 5.18 -1.99
C ILE A 221 16.42 6.52 -1.69
N GLY A 222 16.29 7.45 -2.63
CA GLY A 222 16.79 8.82 -2.54
C GLY A 222 16.16 9.63 -1.41
N SER A 223 16.64 10.85 -1.26
CA SER A 223 16.28 11.74 -0.17
C SER A 223 14.83 12.20 -0.28
N THR A 224 14.18 12.38 0.87
CA THR A 224 12.83 12.96 0.99
C THR A 224 11.73 12.25 0.18
N CYS A 225 11.89 10.96 -0.10
CA CYS A 225 10.83 10.15 -0.71
C CYS A 225 9.68 9.91 0.27
N THR A 226 8.48 9.67 -0.24
CA THR A 226 7.32 9.26 0.57
C THR A 226 6.69 8.01 -0.02
N ILE A 227 6.68 6.92 0.77
CA ILE A 227 6.14 5.63 0.36
C ILE A 227 5.03 5.22 1.32
N ASP A 228 3.81 5.26 0.83
CA ASP A 228 2.62 4.95 1.63
C ASP A 228 2.44 3.44 1.78
N ARG A 229 1.97 3.01 2.96
CA ARG A 229 1.52 1.63 3.15
C ARG A 229 0.25 1.38 2.36
N GLY A 230 0.11 0.14 1.91
CA GLY A 230 -1.09 -0.27 1.19
C GLY A 230 -2.35 -0.27 2.08
N SER A 231 -3.52 -0.19 1.45
CA SER A 231 -4.81 -0.26 2.14
C SER A 231 -5.03 -1.66 2.76
N LEU A 232 -5.40 -2.66 1.96
CA LEU A 232 -5.53 -4.05 2.40
C LEU A 232 -4.39 -4.94 1.88
N SER A 233 -3.99 -4.73 0.63
CA SER A 233 -2.74 -5.26 0.08
C SER A 233 -1.54 -4.43 0.55
N ASP A 234 -0.34 -4.90 0.29
CA ASP A 234 0.91 -4.19 0.60
C ASP A 234 1.35 -3.29 -0.58
N THR A 235 2.12 -2.26 -0.27
CA THR A 235 2.96 -1.53 -1.23
C THR A 235 4.31 -2.23 -1.30
N THR A 236 4.84 -2.52 -2.49
CA THR A 236 6.07 -3.31 -2.64
C THR A 236 7.04 -2.71 -3.63
N ILE A 237 8.33 -2.73 -3.28
CA ILE A 237 9.42 -2.31 -4.17
C ILE A 237 10.37 -3.49 -4.35
N GLY A 238 10.48 -3.99 -5.57
CA GLY A 238 11.25 -5.18 -5.90
C GLY A 238 12.75 -4.97 -5.89
N GLU A 239 13.48 -6.09 -5.82
CA GLU A 239 14.93 -6.15 -5.67
C GLU A 239 15.69 -5.26 -6.65
N ASN A 240 16.80 -4.68 -6.18
CA ASN A 240 17.71 -3.84 -6.96
C ASN A 240 17.03 -2.68 -7.72
N THR A 241 15.97 -2.13 -7.14
CA THR A 241 15.28 -0.95 -7.70
C THR A 241 15.83 0.32 -7.07
N PHE A 242 15.99 1.35 -7.89
CA PHE A 242 16.54 2.63 -7.51
C PHE A 242 15.48 3.72 -7.65
N LEU A 243 15.20 4.42 -6.57
CA LEU A 243 14.40 5.64 -6.57
C LEU A 243 15.29 6.83 -6.30
N ASP A 244 15.23 7.83 -7.15
CA ASP A 244 15.88 9.13 -6.93
C ASP A 244 15.06 9.98 -5.95
N ASN A 245 15.52 11.20 -5.68
CA ASN A 245 14.98 12.11 -4.69
C ASN A 245 13.52 12.50 -4.96
N GLN A 246 12.76 12.70 -3.88
CA GLN A 246 11.39 13.23 -3.90
C GLN A 246 10.39 12.38 -4.70
N VAL A 247 10.65 11.09 -4.88
CA VAL A 247 9.67 10.16 -5.46
C VAL A 247 8.52 9.94 -4.47
N HIS A 248 7.29 10.03 -4.96
CA HIS A 248 6.09 9.70 -4.20
C HIS A 248 5.47 8.39 -4.69
N ILE A 249 5.33 7.42 -3.80
CA ILE A 249 4.68 6.14 -4.05
C ILE A 249 3.42 6.06 -3.19
N ALA A 250 2.26 6.16 -3.82
CA ALA A 250 0.98 5.98 -3.13
C ALA A 250 0.72 4.52 -2.71
N HIS A 251 -0.34 4.34 -1.93
CA HIS A 251 -0.74 3.06 -1.39
C HIS A 251 -0.95 1.98 -2.47
N ASN A 252 -0.57 0.74 -2.15
CA ASN A 252 -0.76 -0.46 -2.98
C ASN A 252 0.03 -0.50 -4.29
N VAL A 253 0.89 0.47 -4.56
CA VAL A 253 1.77 0.43 -5.72
C VAL A 253 2.73 -0.75 -5.59
N LYS A 254 2.95 -1.46 -6.69
CA LYS A 254 3.90 -2.57 -6.78
C LYS A 254 4.90 -2.29 -7.89
N ILE A 255 6.16 -2.13 -7.51
CA ILE A 255 7.27 -1.96 -8.46
C ILE A 255 8.03 -3.28 -8.55
N GLY A 256 8.28 -3.74 -9.79
CA GLY A 256 9.10 -4.91 -10.07
C GLY A 256 10.58 -4.70 -9.74
N LYS A 257 11.43 -5.57 -10.31
CA LYS A 257 12.87 -5.61 -10.02
C LYS A 257 13.67 -4.77 -11.01
N ASN A 258 14.85 -4.31 -10.58
CA ASN A 258 15.82 -3.60 -11.43
C ASN A 258 15.24 -2.37 -12.12
N CYS A 259 14.30 -1.66 -11.48
CA CYS A 259 13.71 -0.44 -12.01
C CYS A 259 14.57 0.78 -11.65
N MET A 260 14.54 1.82 -12.50
CA MET A 260 15.22 3.09 -12.27
C MET A 260 14.21 4.23 -12.38
N ILE A 261 13.90 4.87 -11.26
CA ILE A 261 12.87 5.88 -11.15
C ILE A 261 13.54 7.21 -10.79
N ALA A 262 13.58 8.15 -11.73
CA ALA A 262 14.22 9.44 -11.54
C ALA A 262 13.39 10.39 -10.64
N GLY A 263 14.00 11.52 -10.27
CA GLY A 263 13.49 12.39 -9.22
C GLY A 263 12.10 12.95 -9.51
N GLN A 264 11.34 13.19 -8.44
CA GLN A 264 9.99 13.78 -8.48
C GLN A 264 8.95 12.99 -9.29
N VAL A 265 9.19 11.71 -9.59
CA VAL A 265 8.16 10.83 -10.16
C VAL A 265 7.08 10.57 -9.11
N GLY A 266 5.82 10.70 -9.52
CA GLY A 266 4.65 10.44 -8.68
C GLY A 266 3.84 9.25 -9.17
N PHE A 267 3.51 8.33 -8.26
CA PHE A 267 2.62 7.21 -8.52
C PHE A 267 1.31 7.37 -7.75
N ALA A 268 0.19 7.35 -8.47
CA ALA A 268 -1.12 7.17 -7.85
C ALA A 268 -1.34 5.69 -7.46
N GLY A 269 -2.32 5.46 -6.57
CA GLY A 269 -2.47 4.20 -5.86
C GLY A 269 -2.74 2.99 -6.77
N SER A 270 -2.31 1.81 -6.31
CA SER A 270 -2.60 0.49 -6.91
C SER A 270 -2.04 0.22 -8.32
N SER A 271 -1.13 1.05 -8.83
CA SER A 271 -0.44 0.78 -10.08
C SER A 271 0.64 -0.30 -9.92
N ILE A 272 0.83 -1.10 -10.96
CA ILE A 272 1.76 -2.24 -10.98
C ILE A 272 2.74 -2.03 -12.12
N LEU A 273 4.03 -2.03 -11.80
CA LEU A 273 5.13 -1.98 -12.75
C LEU A 273 5.79 -3.36 -12.82
N GLY A 274 6.13 -3.78 -14.04
CA GLY A 274 7.00 -4.92 -14.29
C GLY A 274 8.46 -4.64 -13.94
N ASP A 275 9.35 -5.49 -14.46
CA ASP A 275 10.79 -5.39 -14.20
C ASP A 275 11.48 -4.48 -15.22
N ARG A 276 12.64 -3.91 -14.84
CA ARG A 276 13.50 -3.11 -15.73
C ARG A 276 12.76 -1.94 -16.36
N VAL A 277 11.88 -1.30 -15.59
CA VAL A 277 11.19 -0.08 -15.98
C VAL A 277 12.07 1.13 -15.66
N ILE A 278 12.19 2.04 -16.62
CA ILE A 278 12.93 3.29 -16.49
C ILE A 278 11.93 4.44 -16.62
N ILE A 279 11.90 5.33 -15.63
CA ILE A 279 10.99 6.48 -15.64
C ILE A 279 11.82 7.75 -15.45
N GLY A 280 11.77 8.63 -16.44
CA GLY A 280 12.41 9.95 -16.38
C GLY A 280 11.75 10.88 -15.36
N GLY A 281 12.50 11.88 -14.91
CA GLY A 281 12.11 12.74 -13.80
C GLY A 281 10.79 13.47 -14.06
N GLN A 282 10.07 13.77 -12.98
CA GLN A 282 8.78 14.48 -13.00
C GLN A 282 7.66 13.79 -13.82
N ALA A 283 7.80 12.52 -14.18
CA ALA A 283 6.68 11.78 -14.77
C ALA A 283 5.60 11.46 -13.73
N GLY A 284 4.34 11.43 -14.17
CA GLY A 284 3.18 11.09 -13.34
C GLY A 284 2.52 9.80 -13.83
N ILE A 285 2.35 8.83 -12.93
CA ILE A 285 1.69 7.55 -13.24
C ILE A 285 0.32 7.51 -12.58
N SER A 286 -0.73 7.43 -13.38
CA SER A 286 -2.12 7.34 -12.88
C SER A 286 -2.37 6.04 -12.14
N GLY A 287 -3.46 6.00 -11.37
CA GLY A 287 -3.77 4.89 -10.48
C GLY A 287 -4.27 3.66 -11.23
N HIS A 288 -4.11 2.50 -10.61
CA HIS A 288 -4.55 1.21 -11.13
C HIS A 288 -3.98 0.84 -12.51
N LEU A 289 -2.89 1.43 -12.96
CA LEU A 289 -2.30 1.08 -14.26
C LEU A 289 -1.45 -0.19 -14.16
N LYS A 290 -1.33 -0.90 -15.27
CA LYS A 290 -0.33 -1.96 -15.50
C LYS A 290 0.71 -1.45 -16.47
N ILE A 291 1.94 -1.31 -15.99
CA ILE A 291 3.10 -0.97 -16.79
C ILE A 291 3.92 -2.25 -16.96
N GLY A 292 4.14 -2.65 -18.21
CA GLY A 292 4.90 -3.84 -18.56
C GLY A 292 6.37 -3.76 -18.14
N SER A 293 7.10 -4.86 -18.34
CA SER A 293 8.55 -4.93 -18.15
C SER A 293 9.29 -4.33 -19.34
N ASN A 294 10.55 -3.91 -19.13
CA ASN A 294 11.40 -3.28 -20.15
C ASN A 294 10.78 -2.02 -20.76
N VAL A 295 10.06 -1.24 -19.96
CA VAL A 295 9.41 0.00 -20.42
C VAL A 295 10.30 1.19 -20.11
N SER A 296 10.42 2.14 -21.05
CA SER A 296 11.02 3.45 -20.80
C SER A 296 9.99 4.56 -20.95
N ILE A 297 9.79 5.37 -19.91
CA ILE A 297 8.90 6.52 -19.90
C ILE A 297 9.78 7.78 -19.83
N GLY A 298 9.65 8.67 -20.82
CA GLY A 298 10.37 9.95 -20.85
C GLY A 298 9.99 10.87 -19.69
N GLY A 299 10.89 11.77 -19.30
CA GLY A 299 10.62 12.75 -18.24
C GLY A 299 9.43 13.66 -18.54
N GLY A 300 8.76 14.12 -17.49
CA GLY A 300 7.57 14.98 -17.58
C GLY A 300 6.31 14.30 -18.15
N SER A 301 6.37 13.01 -18.47
CA SER A 301 5.24 12.30 -19.11
C SER A 301 4.09 12.03 -18.14
N GLY A 302 2.86 12.28 -18.59
CA GLY A 302 1.65 11.83 -17.91
C GLY A 302 1.17 10.47 -18.46
N VAL A 303 1.24 9.41 -17.65
CA VAL A 303 0.79 8.08 -18.02
C VAL A 303 -0.63 7.83 -17.49
N ILE A 304 -1.59 7.70 -18.40
CA ILE A 304 -3.02 7.57 -18.10
C ILE A 304 -3.65 6.24 -18.57
N LYS A 305 -2.88 5.41 -19.28
CA LYS A 305 -3.30 4.10 -19.80
C LYS A 305 -2.23 3.05 -19.49
N ASP A 306 -2.62 1.77 -19.50
CA ASP A 306 -1.70 0.65 -19.38
C ASP A 306 -0.64 0.71 -20.50
N ILE A 307 0.59 0.29 -20.20
CA ILE A 307 1.70 0.25 -21.17
C ILE A 307 2.17 -1.21 -21.31
N PRO A 308 2.22 -1.77 -22.53
CA PRO A 308 2.69 -3.14 -22.73
C PRO A 308 4.22 -3.26 -22.55
N ASN A 309 4.69 -4.49 -22.40
CA ASN A 309 6.13 -4.79 -22.28
C ASN A 309 6.93 -4.22 -23.47
N ASN A 310 8.21 -3.93 -23.23
CA ASN A 310 9.17 -3.50 -24.27
C ASN A 310 8.79 -2.18 -24.98
N SER A 311 8.03 -1.31 -24.31
CA SER A 311 7.59 -0.04 -24.90
C SER A 311 8.51 1.13 -24.53
N LYS A 312 8.62 2.10 -25.42
CA LYS A 312 9.16 3.43 -25.11
C LYS A 312 8.08 4.47 -25.37
N VAL A 313 7.77 5.28 -24.37
CA VAL A 313 6.73 6.31 -24.45
C VAL A 313 7.24 7.63 -23.90
N MET A 314 6.72 8.74 -24.42
CA MET A 314 7.04 10.07 -23.92
C MET A 314 5.87 11.02 -24.20
N GLY A 315 5.59 11.93 -23.26
CA GLY A 315 4.63 13.01 -23.38
C GLY A 315 5.21 14.31 -22.84
N TYR A 316 5.91 15.04 -23.70
CA TYR A 316 6.59 16.34 -23.49
C TYR A 316 7.09 16.77 -24.89
N PRO A 317 7.19 18.05 -25.29
CA PRO A 317 7.31 19.27 -24.49
C PRO A 317 6.03 20.12 -24.39
N ALA A 318 6.15 21.22 -23.65
CA ALA A 318 5.22 22.33 -23.74
C ALA A 318 5.09 22.79 -25.19
N THR A 319 3.86 23.02 -25.63
CA THR A 319 3.52 23.51 -26.97
C THR A 319 2.50 24.63 -26.84
N ASP A 320 2.29 25.37 -27.93
CA ASP A 320 1.24 26.40 -27.99
C ASP A 320 -0.14 25.81 -27.62
N PHE A 321 -0.92 26.54 -26.82
CA PHE A 321 -2.20 26.05 -26.28
C PHE A 321 -3.19 25.63 -27.37
N LYS A 322 -3.30 26.39 -28.47
CA LYS A 322 -4.22 26.05 -29.57
C LYS A 322 -3.73 24.81 -30.32
N LYS A 323 -2.42 24.69 -30.54
CA LYS A 323 -1.82 23.49 -31.15
C LYS A 323 -2.04 22.25 -30.28
N PHE A 324 -1.89 22.38 -28.96
CA PHE A 324 -2.16 21.31 -28.01
C PHE A 324 -3.59 20.77 -28.14
N LEU A 325 -4.60 21.65 -28.04
CA LEU A 325 -6.01 21.25 -28.13
C LEU A 325 -6.37 20.61 -29.47
N LYS A 326 -5.81 21.12 -30.58
CA LYS A 326 -6.03 20.56 -31.91
C LYS A 326 -5.45 19.15 -32.03
N ASN A 327 -4.22 18.94 -31.57
CA ASN A 327 -3.58 17.63 -31.63
C ASN A 327 -4.22 16.62 -30.67
N TRP A 328 -4.69 17.07 -29.50
CA TRP A 328 -5.39 16.21 -28.55
C TRP A 328 -6.64 15.58 -29.15
N LYS A 329 -7.49 16.38 -29.81
CA LYS A 329 -8.72 15.89 -30.46
C LYS A 329 -8.49 14.86 -31.57
N ASN A 330 -7.30 14.83 -32.15
CA ASN A 330 -6.95 13.89 -33.22
C ASN A 330 -6.31 12.58 -32.69
N ASN A 331 -5.99 12.52 -31.39
CA ASN A 331 -5.28 11.41 -30.75
C ASN A 331 -6.19 10.57 -29.80
N ASP A 332 -7.46 10.95 -29.66
CA ASP A 332 -8.51 10.15 -28.99
C ASP A 332 -9.22 9.22 -29.99
#